data_AF-A0A0G1RMH3-F1
#
_entry.id   AF-A0A0G1RMH3-F1
#
_cell.length_a   1.000
_cell.length_b   1.000
_cell.length_c   1.000
_cell.angle_alpha   90.00
_cell.angle_beta   90.00
_cell.angle_gamma   90.00
#
_symmetry.space_group_name_H-M   'P 1'
#
loop_
_entity.id
_entity.type
_entity.pdbx_description
1 polymer ?
#
loop_
_entity_poly.entity_id
_entity_poly.type
_entity_poly.pdbx_seq_one_letter_code
_entity_poly.pdbx_strand_id
1 'polypeptide(L)'
;MSDLVGKVKDTLSSVVANTGDLVGTTRDTAKKTVVESLQGASDVATAGLAAVSDVVDGGVQAVAGAGASIGDGVVGLVEGAVEGAKTVGVDVTQAAAQAASVAVKSAAQVGGDVGTAAVSAVTGAIKVATDIGADSAELAKNAVMAVLKTADELGSQVGGSVRKALLSAASLPHDIIDALLGK
;
A
#
# COMPACT_ATOMS: atom_id res chain seq x y z
N MET A 1 -14.74 -1.87 -13.04
CA MET A 1 -13.56 -1.45 -12.25
C MET A 1 -13.93 -0.42 -11.17
N SER A 2 -14.87 0.51 -11.40
CA SER A 2 -15.34 1.44 -10.34
C SER A 2 -16.11 0.80 -9.17
N ASP A 3 -16.63 -0.41 -9.33
CA ASP A 3 -17.41 -1.07 -8.28
C ASP A 3 -16.57 -1.50 -7.08
N LEU A 4 -15.28 -1.81 -7.29
CA LEU A 4 -14.42 -2.27 -6.21
C LEU A 4 -13.93 -1.11 -5.35
N VAL A 5 -13.41 -0.07 -5.99
CA VAL A 5 -13.01 1.19 -5.33
C VAL A 5 -14.17 1.76 -4.51
N GLY A 6 -15.39 1.78 -5.09
CA GLY A 6 -16.60 2.24 -4.39
C GLY A 6 -16.93 1.39 -3.16
N LYS A 7 -16.98 0.06 -3.30
CA LYS A 7 -17.24 -0.85 -2.17
C LYS A 7 -16.20 -0.73 -1.07
N VAL A 8 -14.92 -0.66 -1.41
CA VAL A 8 -13.82 -0.48 -0.46
C VAL A 8 -14.00 0.83 0.29
N LYS A 9 -14.35 1.90 -0.43
CA LYS A 9 -14.56 3.22 0.14
C LYS A 9 -15.74 3.25 1.12
N ASP A 10 -16.89 2.70 0.74
CA ASP A 10 -18.08 2.65 1.59
C ASP A 10 -17.85 1.78 2.84
N THR A 11 -17.18 0.64 2.66
CA THR A 11 -16.86 -0.29 3.76
C THR A 11 -15.89 0.36 4.73
N LEU A 12 -14.76 0.88 4.24
CA LEU A 12 -13.74 1.48 5.11
C LEU A 12 -14.20 2.77 5.75
N SER A 13 -14.94 3.64 5.06
CA SER A 13 -15.46 4.88 5.67
C SER A 13 -16.36 4.59 6.87
N SER A 14 -17.22 3.57 6.76
CA SER A 14 -18.11 3.15 7.86
C SER A 14 -17.35 2.62 9.08
N VAL A 15 -16.22 1.96 8.83
CA VAL A 15 -15.48 1.22 9.85
C VAL A 15 -14.39 2.09 10.50
N VAL A 16 -13.71 2.93 9.72
CA VAL A 16 -12.72 3.92 10.16
C VAL A 16 -13.36 4.92 11.13
N ALA A 17 -14.62 5.30 10.90
CA ALA A 17 -15.35 6.22 11.79
C ALA A 17 -15.70 5.63 13.17
N ASN A 18 -15.64 4.30 13.35
CA ASN A 18 -16.14 3.62 14.55
C ASN A 18 -15.09 2.83 15.33
N THR A 19 -13.84 2.76 14.88
CA THR A 19 -12.87 1.77 15.40
C THR A 19 -11.58 2.41 15.90
N GLY A 20 -11.09 1.93 17.06
CA GLY A 20 -9.81 2.35 17.64
C GLY A 20 -8.57 1.68 17.02
N ASP A 21 -8.75 0.53 16.34
CA ASP A 21 -7.70 -0.17 15.60
C ASP A 21 -7.89 0.00 14.08
N LEU A 22 -7.34 1.09 13.54
CA LEU A 22 -7.43 1.39 12.11
C LEU A 22 -6.60 0.44 11.26
N VAL A 23 -5.40 0.06 11.72
CA VAL A 23 -4.46 -0.77 10.94
C VAL A 23 -5.04 -2.16 10.75
N GLY A 24 -5.41 -2.84 11.85
CA GLY A 24 -5.94 -4.20 11.78
C GLY A 24 -7.21 -4.27 10.96
N THR A 25 -8.12 -3.33 11.19
CA THR A 25 -9.42 -3.34 10.49
C THR A 25 -9.29 -3.05 9.00
N THR A 26 -8.40 -2.13 8.64
CA THR A 26 -8.13 -1.82 7.23
C THR A 26 -7.42 -2.98 6.54
N ARG A 27 -6.52 -3.67 7.24
CA ARG A 27 -5.88 -4.91 6.78
C ARG A 27 -6.90 -6.00 6.48
N ASP A 28 -7.76 -6.33 7.45
CA ASP A 28 -8.75 -7.40 7.30
C ASP A 28 -9.73 -7.10 6.15
N THR A 29 -10.19 -5.85 6.07
CA THR A 29 -11.09 -5.41 5.00
C THR A 29 -10.43 -5.48 3.63
N ALA A 30 -9.18 -4.99 3.51
CA ALA A 30 -8.43 -5.03 2.26
C ALA A 30 -8.19 -6.47 1.80
N LYS A 31 -7.74 -7.34 2.72
CA LYS A 31 -7.52 -8.77 2.46
C LYS A 31 -8.79 -9.44 1.97
N LYS A 32 -9.89 -9.31 2.72
CA LYS A 32 -11.18 -9.90 2.37
C LYS A 32 -11.63 -9.45 1.00
N THR A 33 -11.52 -8.15 0.71
CA THR A 33 -11.95 -7.59 -0.56
C THR A 33 -11.11 -8.10 -1.73
N VAL A 34 -9.78 -8.16 -1.61
CA VAL A 34 -8.92 -8.73 -2.66
C VAL A 34 -9.27 -10.20 -2.90
N VAL A 35 -9.41 -11.00 -1.85
CA VAL A 35 -9.73 -12.43 -1.97
C VAL A 35 -11.11 -12.64 -2.61
N GLU A 36 -12.14 -11.89 -2.20
CA GLU A 36 -13.49 -11.97 -2.77
C GLU A 36 -13.55 -11.49 -4.23
N SER A 37 -12.73 -10.51 -4.61
CA SER A 37 -12.67 -10.00 -5.98
C SER A 37 -12.06 -10.99 -6.96
N LEU A 38 -11.24 -11.91 -6.46
CA LEU A 38 -10.46 -12.86 -7.25
C LEU A 38 -11.02 -14.28 -7.18
N GLN A 39 -11.96 -14.54 -6.27
CA GLN A 39 -12.72 -15.78 -6.24
C GLN A 39 -13.49 -15.98 -7.56
N GLY A 40 -13.07 -16.98 -8.33
CA GLY A 40 -13.67 -17.30 -9.64
C GLY A 40 -13.04 -16.58 -10.84
N ALA A 41 -12.00 -15.77 -10.64
CA ALA A 41 -11.23 -15.18 -11.73
C ALA A 41 -10.37 -16.25 -12.42
N SER A 42 -10.40 -16.29 -13.76
CA SER A 42 -9.55 -17.21 -14.55
C SER A 42 -8.10 -16.72 -14.68
N ASP A 43 -7.89 -15.39 -14.72
CA ASP A 43 -6.57 -14.75 -14.82
C ASP A 43 -6.21 -14.02 -13.52
N VAL A 44 -5.81 -14.79 -12.51
CA VAL A 44 -5.59 -14.26 -11.15
C VAL A 44 -4.37 -13.34 -11.04
N ALA A 45 -3.36 -13.50 -11.90
CA ALA A 45 -2.16 -12.65 -11.86
C ALA A 45 -2.48 -11.18 -12.18
N THR A 46 -3.04 -10.91 -13.36
CA THR A 46 -3.39 -9.54 -13.78
C THR A 46 -4.57 -8.99 -12.99
N ALA A 47 -5.62 -9.79 -12.79
CA ALA A 47 -6.77 -9.37 -12.00
C ALA A 47 -6.36 -9.08 -10.55
N GLY A 48 -5.40 -9.84 -10.02
CA GLY A 48 -4.92 -9.69 -8.65
C GLY A 48 -4.17 -8.40 -8.42
N LEU A 49 -3.24 -8.04 -9.32
CA LEU A 49 -2.57 -6.74 -9.25
C LEU A 49 -3.54 -5.56 -9.42
N ALA A 50 -4.54 -5.71 -10.30
CA ALA A 50 -5.61 -4.73 -10.44
C ALA A 50 -6.44 -4.59 -9.16
N ALA A 51 -6.86 -5.71 -8.55
CA ALA A 51 -7.61 -5.72 -7.30
C ALA A 51 -6.81 -5.10 -6.14
N VAL A 52 -5.52 -5.40 -6.03
CA VAL A 52 -4.62 -4.75 -5.07
C VAL A 52 -4.60 -3.23 -5.28
N SER A 53 -4.49 -2.79 -6.53
CA SER A 53 -4.47 -1.37 -6.87
C SER A 53 -5.80 -0.70 -6.50
N ASP A 54 -6.92 -1.29 -6.88
CA ASP A 54 -8.25 -0.76 -6.62
C ASP A 54 -8.55 -0.70 -5.12
N VAL A 55 -8.12 -1.71 -4.35
CA VAL A 55 -8.30 -1.75 -2.88
C VAL A 55 -7.45 -0.71 -2.19
N VAL A 56 -6.18 -0.57 -2.57
CA VAL A 56 -5.30 0.44 -1.96
C VAL A 56 -5.77 1.85 -2.33
N ASP A 57 -6.13 2.09 -3.60
CA ASP A 57 -6.61 3.41 -4.04
C ASP A 57 -7.93 3.80 -3.35
N GLY A 58 -8.93 2.92 -3.42
CA GLY A 58 -10.22 3.15 -2.76
C GLY A 58 -10.07 3.30 -1.24
N GLY A 59 -9.16 2.53 -0.65
CA GLY A 59 -8.89 2.59 0.77
C GLY A 59 -8.21 3.88 1.21
N VAL A 60 -7.20 4.35 0.48
CA VAL A 60 -6.54 5.62 0.80
C VAL A 60 -7.53 6.78 0.67
N GLN A 61 -8.38 6.77 -0.35
CA GLN A 61 -9.46 7.74 -0.50
C GLN A 61 -10.48 7.67 0.64
N ALA A 62 -10.79 6.48 1.14
CA ALA A 62 -11.70 6.29 2.27
C ALA A 62 -11.11 6.85 3.57
N VAL A 63 -9.85 6.48 3.86
CA VAL A 63 -9.13 6.92 5.06
C VAL A 63 -8.97 8.44 5.05
N ALA A 64 -8.58 9.02 3.92
CA ALA A 64 -8.48 10.47 3.76
C ALA A 64 -9.84 11.17 3.88
N GLY A 65 -10.89 10.61 3.25
CA GLY A 65 -12.26 11.16 3.31
C GLY A 65 -12.87 11.09 4.71
N ALA A 66 -12.50 10.10 5.51
CA ALA A 66 -12.90 9.95 6.91
C ALA A 66 -12.07 10.83 7.87
N GLY A 67 -11.05 11.54 7.38
CA GLY A 67 -10.16 12.37 8.19
C GLY A 67 -9.23 11.57 9.11
N ALA A 68 -9.03 10.28 8.82
CA ALA A 68 -8.17 9.40 9.59
C ALA A 68 -6.70 9.51 9.17
N SER A 69 -5.82 8.94 10.01
CA SER A 69 -4.37 8.88 9.74
C SER A 69 -4.10 8.08 8.47
N ILE A 70 -3.68 8.78 7.40
CA ILE A 70 -3.23 8.13 6.15
C ILE A 70 -2.10 7.15 6.44
N GLY A 71 -1.21 7.47 7.39
CA GLY A 71 -0.09 6.61 7.75
C GLY A 71 -0.54 5.21 8.20
N ASP A 72 -1.45 5.15 9.16
CA ASP A 72 -1.97 3.88 9.70
C ASP A 72 -2.85 3.15 8.69
N GLY A 73 -3.70 3.90 7.97
CA GLY A 73 -4.55 3.34 6.93
C GLY A 73 -3.73 2.68 5.82
N VAL A 74 -2.69 3.36 5.33
CA VAL A 74 -1.82 2.82 4.26
C VAL A 74 -1.09 1.56 4.71
N VAL A 75 -0.56 1.52 5.94
CA VAL A 75 0.08 0.30 6.47
C VAL A 75 -0.90 -0.88 6.40
N GLY A 76 -2.11 -0.71 6.94
CA GLY A 76 -3.13 -1.75 6.93
C GLY A 76 -3.56 -2.15 5.50
N LEU A 77 -3.79 -1.17 4.62
CA LEU A 77 -4.19 -1.42 3.23
C LEU A 77 -3.16 -2.24 2.47
N VAL A 78 -1.89 -1.85 2.54
CA VAL A 78 -0.82 -2.54 1.82
C VAL A 78 -0.66 -3.95 2.37
N GLU A 79 -0.62 -4.10 3.70
CA GLU A 79 -0.48 -5.40 4.34
C GLU A 79 -1.63 -6.35 3.98
N GLY A 80 -2.87 -5.86 4.09
CA GLY A 80 -4.07 -6.63 3.77
C GLY A 80 -4.22 -6.96 2.30
N ALA A 81 -4.00 -5.99 1.41
CA ALA A 81 -4.12 -6.20 -0.03
C ALA A 81 -3.08 -7.21 -0.53
N VAL A 82 -1.84 -7.10 -0.07
CA VAL A 82 -0.75 -8.01 -0.45
C VAL A 82 -0.99 -9.42 0.10
N GLU A 83 -1.45 -9.55 1.35
CA GLU A 83 -1.80 -10.85 1.93
C GLU A 83 -2.98 -11.51 1.22
N GLY A 84 -3.99 -10.70 0.83
CA GLY A 84 -5.11 -11.17 0.03
C GLY A 84 -4.67 -11.64 -1.35
N ALA A 85 -3.77 -10.91 -2.00
CA ALA A 85 -3.19 -11.26 -3.28
C ALA A 85 -2.40 -12.58 -3.21
N LYS A 86 -1.56 -12.74 -2.18
CA LYS A 86 -0.84 -13.99 -1.90
C LYS A 86 -1.80 -15.17 -1.75
N THR A 87 -2.91 -14.98 -1.02
CA THR A 87 -3.89 -16.04 -0.74
C THR A 87 -4.48 -16.65 -2.02
N VAL A 88 -4.57 -15.85 -3.08
CA VAL A 88 -5.07 -16.31 -4.39
C VAL A 88 -3.95 -16.62 -5.40
N GLY A 89 -2.68 -16.59 -4.97
CA GLY A 89 -1.53 -16.99 -5.78
C GLY A 89 -0.87 -15.88 -6.60
N VAL A 90 -1.13 -14.61 -6.30
CA VAL A 90 -0.40 -13.48 -6.90
C VAL A 90 1.00 -13.38 -6.30
N ASP A 91 1.97 -12.99 -7.13
CA ASP A 91 3.34 -12.72 -6.66
C ASP A 91 3.36 -11.59 -5.62
N VAL A 92 3.93 -11.88 -4.46
CA VAL A 92 3.86 -10.99 -3.31
C VAL A 92 4.75 -9.77 -3.49
N THR A 93 5.88 -9.93 -4.18
CA THR A 93 6.82 -8.84 -4.46
C THR A 93 6.19 -7.84 -5.43
N GLN A 94 5.53 -8.33 -6.48
CA GLN A 94 4.78 -7.51 -7.43
C GLN A 94 3.58 -6.83 -6.76
N ALA A 95 2.82 -7.57 -5.94
CA ALA A 95 1.70 -7.01 -5.21
C ALA A 95 2.15 -5.91 -4.24
N ALA A 96 3.25 -6.10 -3.51
CA ALA A 96 3.79 -5.11 -2.59
C ALA A 96 4.29 -3.86 -3.30
N ALA A 97 5.04 -4.03 -4.40
CA ALA A 97 5.49 -2.92 -5.23
C ALA A 97 4.31 -2.12 -5.80
N GLN A 98 3.31 -2.82 -6.34
CA GLN A 98 2.10 -2.21 -6.90
C GLN A 98 1.30 -1.47 -5.84
N ALA A 99 1.04 -2.10 -4.69
CA ALA A 99 0.34 -1.51 -3.56
C ALA A 99 1.05 -0.23 -3.09
N ALA A 100 2.38 -0.26 -2.99
CA ALA A 100 3.15 0.87 -2.52
C ALA A 100 3.15 2.06 -3.51
N SER A 101 3.30 1.78 -4.81
CA SER A 101 3.15 2.79 -5.86
C SER A 101 1.77 3.43 -5.83
N VAL A 102 0.71 2.62 -5.73
CA VAL A 102 -0.66 3.11 -5.70
C VAL A 102 -0.92 3.95 -4.45
N ALA A 103 -0.46 3.53 -3.28
CA ALA A 103 -0.62 4.30 -2.05
C ALA A 103 -0.07 5.73 -2.16
N VAL A 104 1.13 5.89 -2.74
CA VAL A 104 1.75 7.21 -2.96
C VAL A 104 0.98 8.05 -3.97
N LYS A 105 0.56 7.42 -5.07
CA LYS A 105 -0.25 8.09 -6.09
C LYS A 105 -1.58 8.56 -5.53
N SER A 106 -2.28 7.70 -4.81
CA SER A 106 -3.57 8.01 -4.18
C SER A 106 -3.41 9.09 -3.11
N ALA A 107 -2.37 9.03 -2.29
CA ALA A 107 -2.05 10.09 -1.33
C ALA A 107 -1.85 11.44 -2.03
N ALA A 108 -1.10 11.47 -3.14
CA ALA A 108 -0.93 12.69 -3.93
C ALA A 108 -2.26 13.21 -4.50
N GLN A 109 -3.13 12.32 -4.99
CA GLN A 109 -4.43 12.67 -5.57
C GLN A 109 -5.41 13.25 -4.55
N VAL A 110 -5.39 12.74 -3.30
CA VAL A 110 -6.25 13.24 -2.22
C VAL A 110 -5.63 14.43 -1.46
N GLY A 111 -4.46 14.91 -1.90
CA GLY A 111 -3.74 16.00 -1.22
C GLY A 111 -3.13 15.61 0.13
N GLY A 112 -2.95 14.32 0.37
CA GLY A 112 -2.30 13.77 1.56
C GLY A 112 -0.77 13.88 1.53
N ASP A 113 -0.15 13.58 2.66
CA ASP A 113 1.32 13.54 2.77
C ASP A 113 1.88 12.30 2.06
N VAL A 114 2.43 12.54 0.87
CA VAL A 114 3.10 11.53 0.02
C VAL A 114 4.31 10.89 0.68
N GLY A 115 5.04 11.61 1.53
CA GLY A 115 6.19 11.08 2.25
C GLY A 115 5.77 10.10 3.34
N THR A 116 4.74 10.47 4.10
CA THR A 116 4.11 9.58 5.08
C THR A 116 3.53 8.34 4.40
N ALA A 117 2.78 8.51 3.30
CA ALA A 117 2.23 7.39 2.55
C ALA A 117 3.31 6.45 2.01
N ALA A 118 4.42 6.99 1.50
CA ALA A 118 5.58 6.21 1.06
C ALA A 118 6.17 5.36 2.18
N VAL A 119 6.48 5.96 3.33
CA VAL A 119 7.05 5.25 4.48
C VAL A 119 6.09 4.18 5.00
N SER A 120 4.81 4.51 5.13
CA SER A 120 3.77 3.58 5.55
C SER A 120 3.60 2.41 4.59
N ALA A 121 3.65 2.66 3.29
CA ALA A 121 3.52 1.62 2.29
C ALA A 121 4.69 0.62 2.34
N VAL A 122 5.93 1.13 2.43
CA VAL A 122 7.11 0.26 2.60
C VAL A 122 7.04 -0.49 3.91
N THR A 123 6.57 0.15 4.99
CA THR A 123 6.38 -0.50 6.28
C THR A 123 5.35 -1.63 6.20
N GLY A 124 4.20 -1.42 5.53
CA GLY A 124 3.20 -2.45 5.29
C GLY A 124 3.75 -3.62 4.47
N ALA A 125 4.58 -3.33 3.46
CA ALA A 125 5.28 -4.36 2.67
C ALA A 125 6.26 -5.20 3.51
N ILE A 126 7.00 -4.58 4.43
CA ILE A 126 7.93 -5.27 5.34
C ILE A 126 7.15 -6.14 6.34
N LYS A 127 6.05 -5.62 6.87
CA LYS A 127 5.21 -6.36 7.83
C LYS A 127 4.59 -7.59 7.18
N VAL A 128 3.97 -7.44 6.02
CA VAL A 128 3.39 -8.60 5.32
C VAL A 128 4.46 -9.63 4.96
N ALA A 129 5.67 -9.20 4.56
CA ALA A 129 6.79 -10.11 4.31
C ALA A 129 7.13 -10.95 5.54
N THR A 130 7.19 -10.30 6.71
CA THR A 130 7.46 -10.94 7.99
C THR A 130 6.36 -11.93 8.35
N ASP A 131 5.09 -11.53 8.21
CA ASP A 131 3.93 -12.35 8.55
C ASP A 131 3.81 -13.61 7.67
N ILE A 132 4.23 -13.52 6.41
CA ILE A 132 4.11 -14.62 5.44
C ILE A 132 5.39 -15.44 5.29
N GLY A 133 6.47 -15.08 5.98
CA GLY A 133 7.79 -15.72 5.89
C GLY A 133 8.53 -15.45 4.56
N ALA A 134 8.23 -14.33 3.89
CA ALA A 134 8.96 -13.89 2.69
C ALA A 134 10.20 -13.05 3.06
N ASP A 135 11.04 -12.77 2.07
CA ASP A 135 12.23 -11.93 2.27
C ASP A 135 11.82 -10.46 2.44
N SER A 136 11.81 -9.99 3.70
CA SER A 136 11.44 -8.61 4.03
C SER A 136 12.39 -7.57 3.43
N ALA A 137 13.67 -7.90 3.20
CA ALA A 137 14.62 -6.99 2.60
C ALA A 137 14.33 -6.81 1.10
N GLU A 138 14.01 -7.88 0.40
CA GLU A 138 13.61 -7.85 -1.01
C GLU A 138 12.29 -7.12 -1.20
N LEU A 139 11.28 -7.36 -0.34
CA LEU A 139 10.02 -6.61 -0.39
C LEU A 139 10.22 -5.13 -0.07
N ALA A 140 11.03 -4.80 0.94
CA ALA A 140 11.39 -3.41 1.24
C ALA A 140 12.04 -2.73 0.02
N LYS A 141 13.03 -3.39 -0.59
CA LYS A 141 13.75 -2.87 -1.75
C LYS A 141 12.80 -2.61 -2.92
N ASN A 142 11.96 -3.58 -3.27
CA ASN A 142 11.01 -3.45 -4.38
C ASN A 142 9.95 -2.37 -4.10
N ALA A 143 9.41 -2.32 -2.87
CA ALA A 143 8.46 -1.28 -2.48
C ALA A 143 9.08 0.11 -2.54
N VAL A 144 10.31 0.30 -2.02
CA VAL A 144 11.03 1.57 -2.09
C VAL A 144 11.28 1.98 -3.55
N MET A 145 11.74 1.07 -4.40
CA MET A 145 11.97 1.36 -5.82
C MET A 145 10.68 1.78 -6.53
N ALA A 146 9.58 1.06 -6.27
CA ALA A 146 8.28 1.35 -6.86
C ALA A 146 7.74 2.72 -6.43
N VAL A 147 7.82 3.01 -5.13
CA VAL A 147 7.45 4.29 -4.53
C VAL A 147 8.28 5.45 -5.08
N LEU A 148 9.60 5.30 -5.15
CA LEU A 148 10.50 6.34 -5.68
C LEU A 148 10.21 6.62 -7.15
N LYS A 149 10.06 5.56 -7.96
CA LYS A 149 9.71 5.70 -9.38
C LYS A 149 8.38 6.45 -9.55
N THR A 150 7.35 6.04 -8.83
CA THR A 150 6.04 6.71 -8.89
C THR A 150 6.12 8.16 -8.40
N ALA A 151 6.90 8.44 -7.35
CA ALA A 151 7.09 9.79 -6.85
C ALA A 151 7.82 10.69 -7.87
N ASP A 152 8.83 10.17 -8.56
CA ASP A 152 9.53 10.90 -9.63
C ASP A 152 8.61 11.14 -10.84
N GLU A 153 7.74 10.20 -11.19
CA GLU A 153 6.71 10.35 -12.23
C GLU A 153 5.66 11.42 -11.88
N LEU A 154 5.35 11.60 -10.58
CA LEU A 154 4.45 12.65 -10.09
C LEU A 154 5.14 14.04 -10.02
N GLY A 155 6.47 14.08 -10.07
CA GLY A 155 7.27 15.29 -10.21
C GLY A 155 8.42 15.39 -9.21
N SER A 156 9.45 16.16 -9.55
CA SER A 156 10.70 16.26 -8.78
C SER A 156 10.50 16.67 -7.31
N GLN A 157 9.49 17.49 -7.02
CA GLN A 157 9.17 17.89 -5.64
C GLN A 157 8.59 16.72 -4.83
N VAL A 158 7.70 15.92 -5.43
CA VAL A 158 7.13 14.71 -4.80
C VAL A 158 8.24 13.69 -4.56
N GLY A 159 9.07 13.44 -5.59
CA GLY A 159 10.27 12.60 -5.48
C GLY A 159 11.19 13.03 -4.35
N GLY A 160 11.49 14.32 -4.24
CA GLY A 160 12.32 14.88 -3.17
C GLY A 160 11.73 14.65 -1.76
N SER A 161 10.43 14.87 -1.59
CA SER A 161 9.72 14.64 -0.33
C SER A 161 9.74 13.17 0.08
N VAL A 162 9.46 12.26 -0.86
CA VAL A 162 9.47 10.82 -0.62
C VAL A 162 10.87 10.32 -0.25
N ARG A 163 11.90 10.73 -0.99
CA ARG A 163 13.30 10.38 -0.68
C ARG A 163 13.69 10.84 0.73
N LYS A 164 13.33 12.07 1.10
CA LYS A 164 13.60 12.62 2.44
C LYS A 164 12.85 11.86 3.53
N ALA A 165 11.58 11.52 3.30
CA ALA A 165 10.76 10.80 4.26
C ALA A 165 11.32 9.38 4.50
N LEU A 166 11.64 8.65 3.43
CA LEU A 166 12.23 7.31 3.51
C LEU A 166 13.58 7.32 4.26
N LEU A 167 14.45 8.29 3.99
CA LEU A 167 15.73 8.46 4.70
C LEU A 167 15.59 8.85 6.18
N SER A 168 14.47 9.46 6.55
CA SER A 168 14.22 9.89 7.93
C SER A 168 13.46 8.82 8.73
N ALA A 169 12.97 7.77 8.07
CA ALA A 169 12.14 6.75 8.68
C ALA A 169 13.01 5.71 9.40
N ALA A 170 13.17 5.89 10.71
CA ALA A 170 13.91 4.96 11.57
C ALA A 170 13.38 3.51 11.56
N SER A 171 12.13 3.30 11.12
CA SER A 171 11.50 1.98 11.01
C SER A 171 11.91 1.22 9.75
N LEU A 172 12.61 1.85 8.81
CA LEU A 172 12.99 1.25 7.54
C LEU A 172 14.48 0.88 7.51
N PRO A 173 14.86 -0.19 6.80
CA PRO A 173 16.27 -0.59 6.68
C PRO A 173 17.05 0.46 5.88
N HIS A 174 17.78 1.33 6.60
CA HIS A 174 18.55 2.43 6.01
C HIS A 174 19.58 1.94 4.98
N ASP A 175 20.24 0.81 5.21
CA ASP A 175 21.22 0.25 4.26
C ASP A 175 20.62 -0.02 2.87
N ILE A 176 19.35 -0.46 2.82
CA ILE A 176 18.64 -0.72 1.55
C ILE A 176 18.28 0.60 0.88
N ILE A 177 17.82 1.57 1.66
CA ILE A 177 17.40 2.88 1.15
C ILE A 177 18.61 3.67 0.64
N ASP A 178 19.71 3.71 1.38
CA ASP A 178 20.95 4.38 0.96
C ASP A 178 21.51 3.77 -0.33
N ALA A 179 21.56 2.42 -0.42
CA ALA A 179 21.99 1.73 -1.62
C ALA A 179 21.13 2.05 -2.87
N LEU A 180 19.83 2.30 -2.68
CA LEU A 180 18.91 2.66 -3.78
C LEU A 180 18.97 4.14 -4.15
N LEU A 181 19.37 5.01 -3.21
CA LEU A 181 19.48 6.45 -3.44
C LEU A 181 20.87 6.86 -3.95
N GLY A 182 21.79 5.91 -4.12
CA GLY A 182 23.13 6.14 -4.65
C GLY A 182 24.05 6.86 -3.66
N LYS A 183 23.84 6.62 -2.35
CA LYS A 183 24.75 7.05 -1.29
C LYS A 183 25.66 5.93 -0.83
#